data_AF-A0A388L9L2-F1
#
_entry.id   AF-A0A388L9L2-F1
#
_cell.length_a   1.000
_cell.length_b   1.000
_cell.length_c   1.000
_cell.angle_alpha   90.00
_cell.angle_beta   90.00
_cell.angle_gamma   90.00
#
_symmetry.space_group_name_H-M   'P 1'
#
loop_
_entity.id
_entity.type
_entity.pdbx_description
1 polymer ?
#
loop_
_entity_poly.entity_id
_entity_poly.type
_entity_poly.pdbx_seq_one_letter_code
_entity_poly.pdbx_strand_id
1 'polypeptide(L)'
;MKLSKSVTAMHEYVEQQNLKKEEKERRKREKKEAAEWEEAEKVRQEEKEARATEKARKCAEEQKKAADAERERRAQMKKDVDISMAPFTPFTRGALERLRYRNKMIDALKALDVVELQKCCKAEGIPYNGKIEAVLDIADVKVLIRFGTTTQGADNVICIEESEDRGGKSDRDARPDEVVA
;
A
#
# COMPACT_ATOMS: atom_id res chain seq x y z
N MET A 1 -89.72 -54.22 8.16
CA MET A 1 -88.49 -53.43 8.45
C MET A 1 -87.33 -53.71 7.46
N LYS A 2 -87.57 -53.89 6.15
CA LYS A 2 -86.50 -54.16 5.16
C LYS A 2 -86.05 -52.91 4.37
N LEU A 3 -86.91 -51.89 4.22
CA LEU A 3 -86.60 -50.67 3.46
C LEU A 3 -85.60 -49.74 4.16
N SER A 4 -85.68 -49.61 5.49
CA SER A 4 -84.79 -48.71 6.25
C SER A 4 -83.31 -49.07 6.07
N LYS A 5 -82.97 -50.35 5.93
CA LYS A 5 -81.58 -50.82 5.72
C LYS A 5 -81.02 -50.41 4.35
N SER A 6 -81.86 -50.41 3.32
CA SER A 6 -81.46 -50.01 1.96
C SER A 6 -81.22 -48.50 1.86
N VAL A 7 -81.99 -47.70 2.60
CA VAL A 7 -81.82 -46.23 2.63
C VAL A 7 -80.53 -45.85 3.36
N THR A 8 -80.22 -46.50 4.48
CA THR A 8 -78.95 -46.31 5.20
C THR A 8 -77.75 -46.67 4.33
N ALA A 9 -77.78 -47.82 3.64
CA ALA A 9 -76.68 -48.24 2.77
C ALA A 9 -76.45 -47.26 1.59
N MET A 10 -77.50 -46.64 1.06
CA MET A 10 -77.37 -45.64 -0.01
C MET A 10 -76.74 -44.33 0.51
N HIS A 11 -77.13 -43.90 1.71
CA HIS A 11 -76.56 -42.70 2.36
C HIS A 11 -75.06 -42.88 2.61
N GLU A 12 -74.67 -44.01 3.20
CA GLU A 12 -73.26 -44.35 3.46
C GLU A 12 -72.43 -44.39 2.17
N TYR A 13 -72.99 -44.91 1.07
CA TYR A 13 -72.31 -44.91 -0.23
C TYR A 13 -72.09 -43.50 -0.80
N VAL A 14 -73.09 -42.62 -0.68
CA VAL A 14 -72.99 -41.23 -1.13
C VAL A 14 -71.96 -40.47 -0.29
N GLU A 15 -71.94 -40.68 1.03
CA GLU A 15 -70.94 -40.10 1.92
C GLU A 15 -69.52 -40.59 1.58
N GLN A 16 -69.34 -41.89 1.31
CA GLN A 16 -68.06 -42.44 0.86
C GLN A 16 -67.60 -41.86 -0.47
N GLN A 17 -68.52 -41.64 -1.43
CA GLN A 17 -68.19 -41.00 -2.71
C GLN A 17 -67.78 -39.54 -2.53
N ASN A 18 -68.46 -38.81 -1.63
CA ASN A 18 -68.13 -37.43 -1.31
C ASN A 18 -66.76 -37.33 -0.61
N LEU A 19 -66.50 -38.16 0.42
CA LEU A 19 -65.21 -38.21 1.11
C LEU A 19 -64.06 -38.56 0.16
N LYS A 20 -64.26 -39.53 -0.75
CA LYS A 20 -63.25 -39.92 -1.75
C LYS A 20 -62.96 -38.80 -2.76
N LYS A 21 -63.97 -37.98 -3.10
CA LYS A 21 -63.80 -36.82 -3.97
C LYS A 21 -63.07 -35.69 -3.23
N GLU A 22 -63.44 -35.40 -1.98
CA GLU A 22 -62.81 -34.39 -1.15
C GLU A 22 -61.33 -34.72 -0.84
N GLU A 23 -61.02 -35.98 -0.53
CA GLU A 23 -59.65 -36.42 -0.29
C GLU A 23 -58.77 -36.26 -1.54
N LYS A 24 -59.31 -36.59 -2.72
CA LYS A 24 -58.60 -36.37 -3.99
C LYS A 24 -58.33 -34.88 -4.25
N GLU A 25 -59.30 -34.01 -4.00
CA GLU A 25 -59.11 -32.57 -4.16
C GLU A 25 -58.17 -31.97 -3.11
N ARG A 26 -58.15 -32.51 -1.89
CA ARG A 26 -57.16 -32.14 -0.86
C ARG A 26 -55.76 -32.54 -1.29
N ARG A 27 -55.56 -33.80 -1.70
CA ARG A 27 -54.26 -34.30 -2.18
C ARG A 27 -53.78 -33.57 -3.44
N LYS A 28 -54.69 -33.16 -4.32
CA LYS A 28 -54.37 -32.33 -5.50
C LYS A 28 -53.93 -30.93 -5.11
N ARG A 29 -54.57 -30.30 -4.13
CA ARG A 29 -54.17 -28.99 -3.58
C ARG A 29 -52.82 -29.06 -2.88
N GLU A 30 -52.62 -30.03 -1.99
CA GLU A 30 -51.34 -30.25 -1.29
C GLU A 30 -50.19 -30.49 -2.27
N LYS A 31 -50.41 -31.30 -3.32
CA LYS A 31 -49.40 -31.53 -4.36
C LYS A 31 -49.09 -30.26 -5.17
N LYS A 32 -50.09 -29.42 -5.44
CA LYS A 32 -49.89 -28.15 -6.14
C LYS A 32 -49.13 -27.15 -5.27
N GLU A 33 -49.51 -27.03 -4.01
CA GLU A 33 -48.84 -26.16 -3.05
C GLU A 33 -47.39 -26.59 -2.80
N ALA A 34 -47.11 -27.89 -2.67
CA ALA A 34 -45.76 -28.41 -2.55
C ALA A 34 -44.89 -28.11 -3.79
N ALA A 35 -45.47 -28.20 -4.99
CA ALA A 35 -44.76 -27.85 -6.23
C ALA A 35 -44.48 -26.33 -6.31
N GLU A 36 -45.43 -25.49 -5.90
CA GLU A 36 -45.25 -24.03 -5.85
C GLU A 36 -44.17 -23.63 -4.82
N TRP A 37 -44.12 -24.31 -3.67
CA TRP A 37 -43.05 -24.10 -2.69
C TRP A 37 -41.67 -24.49 -3.22
N GLU A 38 -41.55 -25.64 -3.90
CA GLU A 38 -40.28 -26.09 -4.51
C GLU A 38 -39.80 -25.13 -5.61
N GLU A 39 -40.72 -24.62 -6.43
CA GLU A 39 -40.39 -23.63 -7.47
C GLU A 39 -39.96 -22.30 -6.86
N ALA A 40 -40.66 -21.81 -5.84
CA ALA A 40 -40.29 -20.59 -5.13
C ALA A 40 -38.92 -20.69 -4.44
N GLU A 41 -38.56 -21.88 -3.93
CA GLU A 41 -37.23 -22.12 -3.35
C GLU A 41 -36.13 -22.11 -4.41
N LYS A 42 -36.36 -22.75 -5.56
CA LYS A 42 -35.42 -22.71 -6.70
C LYS A 42 -35.20 -21.29 -7.20
N VAL A 43 -36.26 -20.51 -7.40
CA VAL A 43 -36.14 -19.10 -7.80
C VAL A 43 -35.35 -18.28 -6.77
N ARG A 44 -35.57 -18.49 -5.47
CA ARG A 44 -34.78 -17.82 -4.42
C ARG A 44 -33.31 -18.25 -4.44
N GLN A 45 -33.02 -19.50 -4.79
CA GLN A 45 -31.65 -19.99 -4.87
C GLN A 45 -30.94 -19.43 -6.10
N GLU A 46 -31.59 -19.43 -7.26
CA GLU A 46 -31.08 -18.82 -8.49
C GLU A 46 -30.84 -17.31 -8.32
N GLU A 47 -31.74 -16.58 -7.65
CA GLU A 47 -31.55 -15.15 -7.35
C GLU A 47 -30.33 -14.93 -6.44
N LYS A 48 -30.14 -15.78 -5.41
CA LYS A 48 -28.97 -15.70 -4.52
C LYS A 48 -27.67 -15.97 -5.29
N GLU A 49 -27.67 -16.95 -6.20
CA GLU A 49 -26.52 -17.29 -7.03
C GLU A 49 -26.22 -16.19 -8.06
N ALA A 50 -27.24 -15.62 -8.71
CA ALA A 50 -27.10 -14.46 -9.60
C ALA A 50 -26.52 -13.26 -8.85
N ARG A 51 -27.01 -12.98 -7.63
CA ARG A 51 -26.49 -11.88 -6.80
C ARG A 51 -25.07 -12.14 -6.32
N ALA A 52 -24.72 -13.38 -6.00
CA ALA A 52 -23.36 -13.74 -5.60
C ALA A 52 -22.37 -13.60 -6.75
N THR A 53 -22.74 -14.07 -7.95
CA THR A 53 -21.89 -13.97 -9.15
C THR A 53 -21.70 -12.52 -9.60
N GLU A 54 -22.75 -11.69 -9.57
CA GLU A 54 -22.64 -10.26 -9.87
C GLU A 54 -21.73 -9.53 -8.86
N LYS A 55 -21.91 -9.80 -7.55
CA LYS A 55 -21.04 -9.24 -6.50
C LYS A 55 -19.59 -9.66 -6.68
N ALA A 56 -19.33 -10.93 -7.00
CA ALA A 56 -17.99 -11.43 -7.25
C ALA A 56 -17.34 -10.72 -8.44
N ARG A 57 -18.09 -10.51 -9.53
CA ARG A 57 -17.60 -9.75 -10.70
C ARG A 57 -17.23 -8.32 -10.32
N LYS A 58 -18.10 -7.64 -9.56
CA LYS A 58 -17.85 -6.27 -9.10
C LYS A 58 -16.62 -6.17 -8.19
N CYS A 59 -16.49 -7.07 -7.22
CA CYS A 59 -15.30 -7.11 -6.36
C CYS A 59 -14.01 -7.38 -7.15
N ALA A 60 -14.05 -8.26 -8.16
CA ALA A 60 -12.89 -8.52 -9.01
C ALA A 60 -12.49 -7.30 -9.86
N GLU A 61 -13.46 -6.55 -10.36
CA GLU A 61 -13.21 -5.32 -11.12
C GLU A 61 -12.60 -4.21 -10.24
N GLU A 62 -13.14 -4.01 -9.04
CA GLU A 62 -12.61 -3.05 -8.06
C GLU A 62 -11.17 -3.41 -7.65
N GLN A 63 -10.89 -4.70 -7.43
CA GLN A 63 -9.53 -5.16 -7.12
C GLN A 63 -8.54 -4.92 -8.26
N LYS A 64 -8.94 -5.15 -9.53
CA LYS A 64 -8.10 -4.85 -10.69
C LYS A 64 -7.79 -3.35 -10.76
N LYS A 65 -8.81 -2.51 -10.61
CA LYS A 65 -8.64 -1.05 -10.62
C LYS A 65 -7.72 -0.56 -9.49
N ALA A 66 -7.87 -1.12 -8.30
CA ALA A 66 -6.99 -0.80 -7.16
C ALA A 66 -5.54 -1.25 -7.41
N ALA A 67 -5.34 -2.44 -8.00
CA ALA A 67 -4.01 -2.93 -8.34
C ALA A 67 -3.31 -2.10 -9.42
N ASP A 68 -4.05 -1.65 -10.43
CA ASP A 68 -3.52 -0.79 -11.49
C ASP A 68 -3.16 0.61 -10.96
N ALA A 69 -4.02 1.20 -10.12
CA ALA A 69 -3.73 2.48 -9.46
C ALA A 69 -2.50 2.40 -8.55
N GLU A 70 -2.33 1.31 -7.79
CA GLU A 70 -1.14 1.09 -6.96
C GLU A 70 0.13 0.89 -7.81
N ARG A 71 0.01 0.18 -8.94
CA ARG A 71 1.13 0.04 -9.89
C ARG A 71 1.56 1.39 -10.46
N GLU A 72 0.60 2.23 -10.83
CA GLU A 72 0.87 3.58 -11.32
C GLU A 72 1.54 4.46 -10.26
N ARG A 73 1.03 4.45 -9.01
CA ARG A 73 1.66 5.15 -7.89
C ARG A 73 3.12 4.73 -7.67
N ARG A 74 3.41 3.43 -7.71
CA ARG A 74 4.78 2.91 -7.59
C ARG A 74 5.67 3.34 -8.76
N ALA A 75 5.12 3.37 -9.98
CA ALA A 75 5.86 3.82 -11.16
C ALA A 75 6.21 5.31 -11.07
N GLN A 76 5.31 6.15 -10.53
CA GLN A 76 5.56 7.56 -10.30
C GLN A 76 6.65 7.78 -9.25
N MET A 77 6.57 7.11 -8.09
CA MET A 77 7.62 7.20 -7.07
C MET A 77 9.00 6.79 -7.59
N LYS A 78 9.07 5.78 -8.48
CA LYS A 78 10.33 5.36 -9.08
C LYS A 78 10.97 6.46 -9.94
N LYS A 79 10.16 7.20 -10.72
CA LYS A 79 10.65 8.32 -11.54
C LYS A 79 11.26 9.42 -10.67
N ASP A 80 10.62 9.75 -9.55
CA ASP A 80 11.11 10.79 -8.64
C ASP A 80 12.42 10.38 -7.95
N VAL A 81 12.58 9.09 -7.60
CA VAL A 81 13.84 8.54 -7.09
C VAL A 81 14.94 8.58 -8.15
N ASP A 82 14.65 8.20 -9.39
CA ASP A 82 15.62 8.22 -10.48
C ASP A 82 16.05 9.67 -10.84
N ILE A 83 15.14 10.65 -10.75
CA ILE A 83 15.46 12.09 -10.92
C ILE A 83 16.32 12.61 -9.76
N SER A 84 16.06 12.17 -8.52
CA SER A 84 16.94 12.43 -7.37
C SER A 84 18.31 11.75 -7.50
N MET A 85 18.45 10.74 -8.38
CA MET A 85 19.72 10.08 -8.68
C MET A 85 20.41 10.62 -9.96
N ALA A 86 19.91 11.73 -10.53
CA ALA A 86 20.61 12.48 -11.57
C ALA A 86 22.08 12.70 -11.17
N PRO A 87 23.03 12.58 -12.11
CA PRO A 87 24.43 12.29 -11.82
C PRO A 87 24.99 13.33 -10.88
N PHE A 88 25.24 12.88 -9.65
CA PHE A 88 26.09 13.48 -8.63
C PHE A 88 27.09 14.43 -9.28
N THR A 89 26.95 15.73 -9.03
CA THR A 89 27.92 16.74 -9.45
C THR A 89 29.33 16.23 -9.12
N PRO A 90 30.34 16.40 -10.00
CA PRO A 90 31.65 15.74 -9.87
C PRO A 90 32.36 15.96 -8.50
N PHE A 91 31.94 16.98 -7.74
CA PHE A 91 32.34 17.23 -6.36
C PHE A 91 31.94 16.13 -5.35
N THR A 92 30.80 15.48 -5.58
CA THR A 92 30.19 14.54 -4.63
C THR A 92 30.61 13.09 -4.87
N ARG A 93 31.10 12.75 -6.08
CA ARG A 93 31.64 11.41 -6.40
C ARG A 93 32.84 11.06 -5.50
N GLY A 94 33.75 12.01 -5.30
CA GLY A 94 34.89 11.83 -4.40
C GLY A 94 34.51 11.82 -2.92
N ALA A 95 33.50 12.61 -2.52
CA ALA A 95 33.03 12.65 -1.14
C ALA A 95 32.42 11.31 -0.68
N LEU A 96 31.62 10.68 -1.54
CA LEU A 96 31.01 9.38 -1.22
C LEU A 96 32.06 8.26 -1.14
N GLU A 97 33.07 8.29 -2.02
CA GLU A 97 34.16 7.31 -1.99
C GLU A 97 35.02 7.46 -0.73
N ARG A 98 35.34 8.70 -0.33
CA ARG A 98 36.00 9.00 0.94
C ARG A 98 35.21 8.46 2.13
N LEU A 99 33.90 8.69 2.16
CA LEU A 99 33.02 8.22 3.24
C LEU A 99 32.97 6.69 3.32
N ARG A 100 32.80 6.00 2.18
CA ARG A 100 32.79 4.54 2.12
C ARG A 100 34.12 3.95 2.60
N TYR A 101 35.23 4.54 2.20
CA TYR A 101 36.56 4.13 2.66
C TYR A 101 36.73 4.35 4.16
N ARG A 102 36.33 5.52 4.68
CA ARG A 102 36.35 5.83 6.12
C ARG A 102 35.56 4.80 6.92
N ASN A 103 34.32 4.52 6.54
CA ASN A 103 33.47 3.54 7.22
C ASN A 103 34.11 2.15 7.23
N LYS A 104 34.68 1.72 6.10
CA LYS A 104 35.42 0.45 6.02
C LYS A 104 36.63 0.41 6.97
N MET A 105 37.37 1.52 7.11
CA MET A 105 38.49 1.60 8.06
C MET A 105 38.00 1.57 9.51
N ILE A 106 36.92 2.28 9.83
CA ILE A 106 36.30 2.25 11.16
C ILE A 106 35.92 0.82 11.53
N ASP A 107 35.25 0.08 10.63
CA ASP A 107 34.84 -1.31 10.91
C ASP A 107 36.03 -2.22 11.16
N ALA A 108 37.10 -2.09 10.37
CA ALA A 108 38.34 -2.85 10.55
C ALA A 108 39.03 -2.52 11.90
N LEU A 109 39.09 -1.23 12.26
CA LEU A 109 39.72 -0.78 13.50
C LEU A 109 38.90 -1.13 14.75
N LYS A 110 37.56 -1.18 14.65
CA LYS A 110 36.68 -1.55 15.77
C LYS A 110 36.86 -3.01 16.20
N ALA A 111 37.22 -3.88 15.26
CA ALA A 111 37.48 -5.30 15.49
C ALA A 111 38.82 -5.56 16.20
N LEU A 112 39.74 -4.60 16.21
CA LEU A 112 41.01 -4.71 16.91
C LEU A 112 40.82 -4.68 18.43
N ASP A 113 41.70 -5.39 19.13
CA ASP A 113 41.80 -5.29 20.58
C ASP A 113 42.45 -3.95 21.00
N VAL A 114 42.46 -3.66 22.30
CA VAL A 114 43.00 -2.39 22.82
C VAL A 114 44.50 -2.25 22.56
N VAL A 115 45.26 -3.36 22.59
CA VAL A 115 46.72 -3.35 22.44
C VAL A 115 47.11 -3.10 20.99
N GLU A 116 46.43 -3.77 20.06
CA GLU A 116 46.55 -3.58 18.62
C GLU A 116 46.17 -2.17 18.21
N LEU A 117 45.05 -1.65 18.74
CA LEU A 117 44.61 -0.29 18.45
C LEU A 117 45.62 0.75 18.98
N GLN A 118 46.15 0.57 20.20
CA GLN A 118 47.20 1.44 20.73
C GLN A 118 48.49 1.38 19.90
N LYS A 119 48.84 0.20 19.37
CA LYS A 119 49.98 0.06 18.45
C LYS A 119 49.73 0.82 17.14
N CYS A 120 48.51 0.77 16.60
CA CYS A 120 48.11 1.58 15.45
C CYS A 120 48.21 3.08 15.76
N CYS A 121 47.72 3.54 16.92
CA CYS A 121 47.86 4.94 17.34
C CYS A 121 49.32 5.39 17.37
N LYS A 122 50.22 4.59 17.95
CA LYS A 122 51.66 4.89 18.00
C LYS A 122 52.31 4.94 16.62
N ALA A 123 51.91 4.03 15.72
CA ALA A 123 52.44 3.99 14.36
C ALA A 123 52.03 5.21 13.53
N GLU A 124 50.80 5.71 13.73
CA GLU A 124 50.26 6.89 13.04
C GLU A 124 50.57 8.21 13.77
N GLY A 125 51.24 8.16 14.93
CA GLY A 125 51.58 9.34 15.73
C GLY A 125 50.41 10.01 16.46
N ILE A 126 49.32 9.26 16.71
CA ILE A 126 48.08 9.76 17.31
C ILE A 126 48.05 9.42 18.82
N PRO A 127 47.70 10.36 19.72
CA PRO A 127 47.55 10.06 21.14
C PRO A 127 46.31 9.19 21.40
N TYR A 128 46.43 8.19 22.28
CA TYR A 128 45.31 7.32 22.63
C TYR A 128 44.45 7.95 23.74
N ASN A 129 43.36 8.63 23.37
CA ASN A 129 42.45 9.34 24.30
C ASN A 129 41.13 8.59 24.56
N GLY A 130 41.04 7.32 24.15
CA GLY A 130 39.81 6.54 24.21
C GLY A 130 39.65 5.69 22.95
N LYS A 131 38.88 4.60 23.05
CA LYS A 131 38.74 3.66 21.92
C LYS A 131 38.03 4.30 20.73
N ILE A 132 37.03 5.14 20.97
CA ILE A 132 36.22 5.73 19.89
C ILE A 132 37.02 6.82 19.18
N GLU A 133 37.63 7.72 19.94
CA GLU A 133 38.44 8.84 19.48
C GLU A 133 39.62 8.33 18.64
N ALA A 134 40.37 7.35 19.17
CA ALA A 134 41.47 6.72 18.46
C ALA A 134 41.06 6.11 17.11
N VAL A 135 39.92 5.42 17.05
CA VAL A 135 39.40 4.82 15.81
C VAL A 135 39.06 5.89 14.77
N LEU A 136 38.41 6.98 15.20
CA LEU A 136 38.02 8.08 14.31
C LEU A 136 39.26 8.82 13.78
N ASP A 137 40.20 9.16 14.66
CA ASP A 137 41.42 9.87 14.29
C ASP A 137 42.28 9.05 13.32
N ILE A 138 42.47 7.75 13.57
CA ILE A 138 43.21 6.87 12.64
C ILE A 138 42.48 6.76 11.30
N ALA A 139 41.15 6.60 11.31
CA ALA A 139 40.38 6.51 10.08
C ALA A 139 40.50 7.79 9.25
N ASP A 140 40.48 8.95 9.89
CA ASP A 140 40.62 10.25 9.24
C ASP A 140 42.02 10.46 8.67
N VAL A 141 43.09 10.12 9.40
CA VAL A 141 44.46 10.12 8.88
C VAL A 141 44.59 9.22 7.65
N LYS A 142 44.02 8.01 7.68
CA LYS A 142 44.07 7.09 6.53
C LYS A 142 43.27 7.58 5.33
N VAL A 143 42.14 8.23 5.55
CA VAL A 143 41.36 8.88 4.49
C VAL A 143 42.17 10.03 3.89
N LEU A 144 42.81 10.83 4.75
CA LEU A 144 43.63 11.98 4.35
C LEU A 144 44.82 11.54 3.49
N ILE A 145 45.53 10.48 3.89
CA ILE A 145 46.66 9.93 3.14
C ILE A 145 46.19 9.39 1.78
N ARG A 146 45.04 8.72 1.73
CA ARG A 146 44.55 8.06 0.50
C ARG A 146 43.98 9.03 -0.53
N PHE A 147 43.23 10.04 -0.07
CA PHE A 147 42.50 10.96 -0.95
C PHE A 147 43.07 12.38 -0.96
N GLY A 148 44.10 12.64 -0.16
CA GLY A 148 44.69 13.95 0.08
C GLY A 148 43.86 14.83 1.01
N THR A 149 44.48 15.87 1.58
CA THR A 149 43.75 17.10 1.86
C THR A 149 43.21 17.56 0.52
N THR A 150 41.90 17.64 0.36
CA THR A 150 41.34 18.52 -0.69
C THR A 150 41.65 19.95 -0.26
N THR A 151 42.93 20.36 -0.25
CA THR A 151 43.28 21.74 -0.49
C THR A 151 42.62 22.04 -1.81
N GLN A 152 41.57 22.87 -1.75
CA GLN A 152 41.10 23.64 -2.87
C GLN A 152 42.35 24.27 -3.51
N GLY A 153 42.92 23.61 -4.53
CA GLY A 153 43.50 24.34 -5.63
C GLY A 153 42.40 25.28 -6.09
N ALA A 154 42.74 26.56 -6.16
CA ALA A 154 41.85 27.70 -6.29
C ALA A 154 41.05 27.77 -7.61
N ASP A 155 40.65 26.64 -8.18
CA ASP A 155 39.92 26.57 -9.43
C ASP A 155 38.50 26.09 -9.12
N ASN A 156 37.54 26.99 -9.31
CA ASN A 156 36.10 26.90 -9.00
C ASN A 156 35.66 27.52 -7.66
N VAL A 157 36.17 28.72 -7.36
CA VAL A 157 35.29 29.74 -6.77
C VAL A 157 34.22 30.02 -7.82
N ILE A 158 32.98 29.58 -7.59
CA ILE A 158 31.84 30.10 -8.34
C ILE A 158 31.78 31.58 -7.95
N CYS A 159 32.25 32.47 -8.81
CA CYS A 159 32.02 33.90 -8.68
C CYS A 159 30.51 34.11 -8.72
N ILE A 160 29.89 34.24 -7.56
CA ILE A 160 28.55 34.82 -7.47
C ILE A 160 28.79 36.31 -7.73
N GLU A 161 28.69 36.73 -8.98
CA GLU A 161 28.56 38.14 -9.30
C GLU A 161 27.38 38.66 -8.49
N GLU A 162 27.66 39.58 -7.57
CA GLU A 162 26.65 40.33 -6.82
C GLU A 162 25.76 41.02 -7.85
N SER A 163 24.56 40.50 -8.09
CA SER A 163 23.59 41.18 -8.93
C SER A 163 23.07 42.38 -8.14
N GLU A 164 23.71 43.52 -8.38
CA GLU A 164 23.18 44.81 -7.98
C GLU A 164 21.87 45.09 -8.73
N ASP A 165 20.85 45.37 -7.93
CA ASP A 165 19.83 46.40 -8.13
C ASP A 165 18.87 46.29 -9.34
N ARG A 166 17.58 46.05 -9.02
CA ARG A 166 16.55 47.08 -9.28
C ARG A 166 15.54 47.15 -8.15
N GLY A 167 15.73 48.14 -7.29
CA GLY A 167 14.67 48.73 -6.51
C GLY A 167 13.47 49.09 -7.39
N GLY A 168 12.30 48.63 -6.97
CA GLY A 168 10.99 49.03 -7.48
C GLY A 168 10.03 49.21 -6.30
N LYS A 169 10.17 50.35 -5.63
CA LYS A 169 9.11 51.02 -4.84
C LYS A 169 7.78 50.98 -5.65
N SER A 170 6.58 50.97 -5.08
CA SER A 170 6.09 51.59 -3.85
C SER A 170 4.67 51.08 -3.57
N ASP A 171 4.39 50.89 -2.28
CA ASP A 171 3.23 51.37 -1.53
C ASP A 171 2.02 51.98 -2.26
N ARG A 172 0.84 51.56 -1.78
CA ARG A 172 -0.48 52.24 -1.74
C ARG A 172 -1.21 52.31 -3.09
N ASP A 173 -2.53 52.11 -3.19
CA ASP A 173 -3.61 52.51 -2.31
C ASP A 173 -4.93 51.85 -2.74
N ALA A 174 -5.97 52.05 -1.92
CA ALA A 174 -7.40 51.98 -2.26
C ALA A 174 -8.15 50.63 -2.15
N ARG A 175 -8.65 50.41 -0.94
CA ARG A 175 -10.05 50.21 -0.50
C ARG A 175 -11.14 49.63 -1.44
N PRO A 176 -12.17 48.99 -0.83
CA PRO A 176 -13.26 48.26 -1.48
C PRO A 176 -14.49 49.13 -1.79
N ASP A 177 -15.30 48.68 -2.74
CA ASP A 177 -16.73 48.96 -2.97
C ASP A 177 -17.10 48.26 -4.30
N GLU A 178 -18.30 47.81 -4.66
CA GLU A 178 -19.62 47.62 -4.05
C GLU A 178 -20.50 47.14 -5.25
N VAL A 179 -21.53 46.32 -5.01
CA VAL A 179 -22.72 46.04 -5.88
C VAL A 179 -22.43 45.39 -7.27
N VAL A 180 -23.21 44.44 -7.81
CA VAL A 180 -24.57 44.63 -8.35
C VAL A 180 -25.23 43.26 -8.64
N ALA A 181 -26.49 43.16 -8.18
CA ALA A 181 -27.63 42.34 -8.64
C ALA A 181 -27.56 40.80 -8.56
#